data_AF-A0A2E3PDA5-F1
#
_entry.id   AF-A0A2E3PDA5-F1
#
_cell.length_a   1.000
_cell.length_b   1.000
_cell.length_c   1.000
_cell.angle_alpha   90.00
_cell.angle_beta   90.00
_cell.angle_gamma   90.00
#
_symmetry.space_group_name_H-M   'P 1'
#
loop_
_entity.id
_entity.type
_entity.pdbx_description
1 polymer ?
#
loop_
_entity_poly.entity_id
_entity_poly.type
_entity_poly.pdbx_seq_one_letter_code
_entity_poly.pdbx_strand_id
1 'polypeptide(L)' 'MTSQELDELLTFRWPMVMRRVMADGSDEWLKNFVRSIARQGKRPAWRPTQKQEQIMCRLVSELGTAPNTDPEVIED' A
#
# COMPACT_ATOMS: atom_id res chain seq x y z
N MET A 1 11.56 -9.66 -3.42
CA MET A 1 11.33 -8.67 -4.49
C MET A 1 12.65 -8.01 -4.86
N THR A 2 12.80 -7.63 -6.12
CA THR A 2 13.94 -6.84 -6.61
C THR A 2 13.82 -5.39 -6.17
N SER A 3 14.90 -4.60 -6.32
CA SER A 3 14.86 -3.17 -6.00
C SER A 3 13.90 -2.39 -6.90
N GLN A 4 13.80 -2.77 -8.17
CA GLN A 4 12.87 -2.15 -9.13
C GLN A 4 11.43 -2.47 -8.77
N GLU A 5 11.11 -3.74 -8.48
CA GLU A 5 9.75 -4.15 -8.07
C GLU A 5 9.31 -3.42 -6.80
N LEU A 6 10.22 -3.24 -5.83
CA LEU A 6 9.94 -2.48 -4.62
C LEU A 6 9.61 -1.01 -4.93
N ASP A 7 10.39 -0.38 -5.80
CA ASP A 7 10.20 1.02 -6.17
C ASP A 7 8.87 1.24 -6.91
N GLU A 8 8.55 0.35 -7.86
CA GLU A 8 7.27 0.37 -8.57
C GLU A 8 6.09 0.15 -7.60
N LEU A 9 6.22 -0.81 -6.67
CA LEU A 9 5.20 -1.07 -5.66
C LEU A 9 4.98 0.15 -4.77
N LEU A 10 6.06 0.73 -4.23
CA LEU A 10 5.99 1.89 -3.33
C LEU A 10 5.46 3.14 -4.03
N THR A 11 5.80 3.34 -5.29
CA THR A 11 5.44 4.53 -6.07
C THR A 11 4.01 4.44 -6.59
N PHE A 12 3.62 3.31 -7.17
CA PHE A 12 2.35 3.21 -7.91
C PHE A 12 1.23 2.48 -7.16
N ARG A 13 1.55 1.52 -6.30
CA ARG A 13 0.54 0.65 -5.65
C ARG A 13 0.30 1.01 -4.19
N TRP A 14 1.37 1.30 -3.45
CA TRP A 14 1.31 1.56 -2.01
C TRP A 14 0.41 2.75 -1.62
N PRO A 15 0.33 3.85 -2.39
CA PRO A 15 -0.60 4.94 -2.07
C PRO A 15 -2.06 4.49 -2.02
N MET A 16 -2.48 3.55 -2.86
CA MET A 16 -3.86 3.02 -2.85
C MET A 16 -4.11 2.14 -1.62
N VAL A 17 -3.15 1.25 -1.30
CA VAL A 17 -3.20 0.42 -0.09
C VAL A 17 -3.33 1.32 1.15
N MET A 18 -2.50 2.36 1.23
CA MET A 18 -2.54 3.30 2.35
C MET A 18 -3.89 4.02 2.43
N ARG A 19 -4.45 4.49 1.32
CA ARG A 19 -5.78 5.14 1.30
C ARG A 19 -6.87 4.21 1.81
N ARG A 20 -6.90 2.95 1.33
CA ARG A 20 -7.93 1.96 1.73
C ARG A 20 -7.81 1.56 3.20
N VAL A 21 -6.60 1.23 3.66
CA VAL A 21 -6.36 0.87 5.06
C VAL A 21 -6.66 2.03 6.02
N MET A 22 -6.38 3.27 5.62
CA MET A 22 -6.68 4.43 6.46
C MET A 22 -8.18 4.78 6.49
N ALA A 23 -8.91 4.46 5.42
CA ALA A 23 -10.37 4.60 5.36
C ALA A 23 -11.08 3.49 6.15
N ASP A 24 -10.51 2.29 6.17
CA ASP A 24 -10.97 1.19 7.03
C ASP A 24 -10.56 1.47 8.49
N GLY A 25 -11.53 1.89 9.30
CA GLY A 25 -11.31 2.34 10.67
C GLY A 25 -10.90 1.23 11.64
N SER A 26 -10.92 -0.04 11.24
CA SER A 26 -11.02 -1.19 12.15
C SER A 26 -9.69 -1.74 12.71
N ASP A 27 -8.56 -1.58 12.01
CA ASP A 27 -7.29 -2.20 12.41
C ASP A 27 -6.13 -1.18 12.59
N GLU A 28 -5.88 -0.81 13.85
CA GLU A 28 -4.79 0.11 14.22
C GLU A 28 -3.39 -0.47 13.97
N TRP A 29 -3.22 -1.79 14.10
CA TRP A 29 -1.94 -2.42 13.80
C TRP A 29 -1.62 -2.26 12.31
N LEU A 30 -2.61 -2.52 11.45
CA LEU A 30 -2.45 -2.42 10.01
C LEU A 30 -2.19 -0.99 9.55
N LYS A 31 -2.88 0.01 10.13
CA LYS A 31 -2.62 1.45 9.87
C LYS A 31 -1.18 1.83 10.21
N ASN A 32 -0.68 1.38 11.37
CA ASN A 32 0.70 1.64 11.77
C ASN A 32 1.70 0.91 10.88
N PHE A 33 1.39 -0.32 10.46
CA PHE A 33 2.21 -1.08 9.52
C PHE A 33 2.35 -0.33 8.19
N VAL A 34 1.25 0.04 7.53
CA VAL A 34 1.31 0.68 6.20
C VAL A 34 2.03 2.02 6.23
N ARG A 35 1.84 2.80 7.30
CA ARG A 35 2.54 4.07 7.54
C ARG A 35 4.04 3.85 7.75
N SER A 36 4.41 2.80 8.47
CA SER A 36 5.83 2.49 8.73
C SER A 36 6.57 2.16 7.43
N ILE A 37 5.97 1.39 6.53
CA ILE A 37 6.53 1.06 5.21
C ILE A 37 6.64 2.32 4.35
N ALA A 38 5.58 3.14 4.27
CA ALA A 38 5.62 4.40 3.52
C ALA A 38 6.72 5.35 4.02
N ARG A 39 6.99 5.37 5.32
CA ARG A 39 8.07 6.17 5.91
C ARG A 39 9.45 5.59 5.61
N GLN A 40 9.63 4.28 5.78
CA GLN A 40 10.92 3.62 5.57
C GLN A 40 11.29 3.57 4.08
N GLY A 41 10.32 3.38 3.19
CA GLY A 41 10.47 3.31 1.74
C GLY A 41 11.04 4.57 1.10
N LYS A 42 10.98 5.73 1.78
CA LYS A 42 11.66 6.96 1.32
C LYS A 42 13.19 6.88 1.39
N ARG A 43 13.75 5.88 2.07
CA ARG A 43 15.20 5.70 2.23
C ARG A 43 15.72 4.81 1.09
N PRO A 44 16.62 5.28 0.23
CA PRO A 44 17.07 4.53 -0.96
C PRO A 44 17.69 3.15 -0.65
N ALA A 45 18.39 3.05 0.47
CA ALA A 45 19.05 1.82 0.93
C ALA A 45 18.13 0.89 1.73
N TRP A 46 16.92 1.32 2.06
CA TRP A 46 16.00 0.48 2.84
C TRP A 46 15.46 -0.66 1.99
N ARG A 47 15.37 -1.84 2.59
CA ARG A 47 14.69 -3.00 2.03
C ARG A 47 13.77 -3.60 3.09
N PRO A 48 12.57 -4.04 2.72
CA PRO A 48 11.70 -4.75 3.66
C PRO A 48 12.35 -6.07 4.06
N THR A 49 12.06 -6.49 5.28
CA THR A 49 12.30 -7.88 5.70
C THR A 49 11.39 -8.83 4.93
N GLN A 50 11.74 -10.12 4.86
CA GLN A 50 10.92 -11.13 4.16
C GLN A 50 9.46 -11.15 4.66
N LYS A 51 9.23 -11.00 5.96
CA LYS A 51 7.88 -10.93 6.53
C LYS A 51 7.13 -9.66 6.09
N GLN A 52 7.81 -8.51 6.08
CA GLN A 52 7.21 -7.28 5.59
C GLN A 52 6.83 -7.39 4.12
N GLU A 53 7.72 -7.95 3.29
CA GLU A 53 7.46 -8.22 1.87
C GLU A 53 6.21 -9.09 1.68
N GLN A 54 6.08 -10.21 2.41
CA GLN A 54 4.91 -11.07 2.32
C GLN A 54 3.60 -10.32 2.64
N ILE A 55 3.61 -9.50 3.70
CA ILE A 55 2.45 -8.69 4.08
C ILE A 55 2.17 -7.62 3.01
N MET A 56 3.20 -6.95 2.49
CA MET A 56 3.07 -5.95 1.43
C MET A 56 2.41 -6.55 0.18
N CYS A 57 2.92 -7.69 -0.30
CA CYS A 57 2.38 -8.39 -1.46
C CYS A 57 0.92 -8.81 -1.24
N ARG A 58 0.59 -9.32 -0.04
CA ARG A 58 -0.78 -9.67 0.32
C ARG A 58 -1.72 -8.46 0.27
N LEU A 59 -1.33 -7.35 0.88
CA LEU A 59 -2.13 -6.12 0.88
C LEU A 59 -2.31 -5.54 -0.53
N VAL A 60 -1.29 -5.61 -1.38
CA VAL A 60 -1.42 -5.19 -2.78
C VAL A 60 -2.35 -6.11 -3.56
N SER A 61 -2.31 -7.42 -3.32
CA SER A 61 -3.23 -8.37 -3.95
C SER A 61 -4.68 -8.11 -3.54
N GLU A 62 -4.93 -7.95 -2.23
CA GLU A 62 -6.27 -7.80 -1.66
C GLU A 62 -6.85 -6.39 -1.87
N LEU A 63 -6.03 -5.35 -1.72
CA LEU A 63 -6.46 -3.94 -1.71
C LEU A 63 -5.89 -3.12 -2.87
N GLY A 64 -4.95 -3.63 -3.65
CA GLY A 64 -4.33 -2.90 -4.77
C GLY A 64 -4.94 -3.20 -6.13
N THR A 65 -5.88 -4.14 -6.23
CA THR A 65 -6.46 -4.63 -7.50
C THR A 65 -7.95 -4.37 -7.64
N ALA A 66 -8.69 -4.12 -6.54
CA ALA A 66 -10.13 -3.88 -6.65
C ALA A 66 -10.39 -2.60 -7.46
N PRO A 67 -11.29 -2.62 -8.48
CA PRO A 67 -11.71 -1.42 -9.20
C PRO A 67 -12.17 -0.36 -8.20
N ASN A 68 -11.89 0.91 -8.46
CA ASN A 68 -12.49 2.00 -7.69
C ASN A 68 -14.01 1.94 -7.88
N THR A 69 -14.74 1.41 -6.91
CA THR A 69 -16.12 1.82 -6.62
C THR A 69 -15.98 3.00 -5.65
N ASP A 70 -16.35 4.25 -5.88
CA ASP A 70 -16.87 5.07 -6.99
C ASP A 70 -16.67 6.55 -6.52
N PRO A 71 -16.78 7.61 -7.34
CA PRO A 71 -18.12 8.09 -7.68
C PRO A 71 -18.27 8.48 -9.16
N GLU A 72 -19.33 7.97 -9.76
CA GLU A 72 -19.95 8.51 -10.96
C GLU A 72 -20.31 9.98 -10.70
N VAL A 73 -19.53 10.90 -11.27
CA VAL A 73 -19.88 12.32 -11.35
C VAL A 73 -20.78 12.47 -12.56
N ILE A 74 -22.09 12.53 -12.35
CA ILE A 74 -23.06 12.95 -13.37
C ILE A 74 -23.35 14.43 -13.13
N GLU A 75 -22.85 15.30 -14.01
CA GLU A 75 -23.27 16.70 -14.08
C GLU A 75 -24.46 16.78 -15.05
N ASP A 76 -25.61 17.29 -14.56
CA ASP A 76 -26.78 17.69 -15.36
C ASP A 76 -26.64 19.13 -15.88
#